data_AF-I3D1A3-F1
#
_entry.id   AF-I3D1A3-F1
#
_cell.length_a   1.000
_cell.length_b   1.000
_cell.length_c   1.000
_cell.angle_alpha   90.00
_cell.angle_beta   90.00
_cell.angle_gamma   90.00
#
_symmetry.space_group_name_H-M   'P 1'
#
loop_
_entity.id
_entity.type
_entity.pdbx_description
1 polymer ?
#
loop_
_entity_poly.entity_id
_entity_poly.type
_entity_poly.pdbx_seq_one_letter_code
_entity_poly.pdbx_strand_id
1 'polypeptide(L)' 'MTDEKNEIEKLIDNMINSGDELVDNLKTILPNSLAESMVMFHESNVANLKKIKKFLNK' A
#
# COMPACT_ATOMS: atom_id res chain seq x y z
N MET A 1 5.73 -22.27 9.47
CA MET A 1 4.54 -21.39 9.60
C MET A 1 4.90 -19.99 10.12
N THR A 2 5.77 -19.83 11.13
CA THR A 2 6.20 -18.48 11.59
C THR A 2 7.01 -17.72 10.52
N ASP A 3 7.85 -18.44 9.76
CA ASP A 3 8.66 -17.84 8.70
C ASP A 3 7.80 -17.34 7.53
N GLU A 4 6.81 -18.12 7.09
CA GLU A 4 5.84 -17.71 6.07
C GLU A 4 5.03 -16.48 6.50
N LYS A 5 4.61 -16.42 7.77
CA LYS A 5 3.92 -15.25 8.33
C LYS A 5 4.80 -13.99 8.24
N ASN A 6 6.07 -14.08 8.61
CA ASN A 6 7.02 -12.98 8.52
C ASN A 6 7.30 -12.55 7.07
N GLU A 7 7.29 -13.48 6.12
CA GLU A 7 7.44 -13.17 4.69
C GLU A 7 6.22 -12.42 4.13
N ILE A 8 5.00 -12.85 4.49
CA ILE A 8 3.78 -12.16 4.07
C ILE A 8 3.72 -10.74 4.65
N GLU A 9 4.13 -10.56 5.91
CA GLU A 9 4.23 -9.22 6.50
C GLU A 9 5.21 -8.30 5.74
N LYS A 10 6.39 -8.82 5.40
CA LYS A 10 7.37 -8.08 4.59
C LYS A 10 6.82 -7.74 3.21
N LEU A 11 6.10 -8.66 2.57
CA LEU A 11 5.44 -8.42 1.29
C LEU A 11 4.41 -7.30 1.40
N ILE A 12 3.59 -7.29 2.46
CA ILE A 12 2.62 -6.22 2.72
C ILE A 12 3.32 -4.86 2.91
N ASP A 13 4.40 -4.82 3.69
CA ASP A 13 5.15 -3.57 3.91
C ASP A 13 5.79 -3.07 2.61
N ASN A 14 6.33 -3.98 1.78
CA ASN A 14 6.86 -3.64 0.47
C ASN A 14 5.78 -3.09 -0.46
N MET A 15 4.59 -3.70 -0.49
CA MET A 15 3.47 -3.20 -1.30
C MET A 15 3.03 -1.79 -0.90
N ILE A 16 3.02 -1.49 0.40
CA ILE A 16 2.70 -0.14 0.90
C ILE A 16 3.78 0.85 0.46
N ASN A 17 5.06 0.56 0.74
CA ASN A 17 6.17 1.46 0.46
C ASN A 17 6.35 1.73 -1.04
N SER A 18 6.32 0.67 -1.88
CA SER A 18 6.41 0.83 -3.34
C SER A 18 5.19 1.55 -3.91
N GLY A 19 4.01 1.37 -3.31
CA GLY A 19 2.80 2.08 -3.71
C GLY A 19 2.85 3.57 -3.36
N ASP A 20 3.37 3.93 -2.18
CA ASP A 20 3.58 5.31 -1.76
C ASP A 20 4.52 6.03 -2.75
N GLU A 21 5.65 5.40 -3.08
CA GLU A 21 6.61 5.93 -4.05
C GLU A 21 6.00 6.10 -5.45
N LEU A 22 5.22 5.12 -5.91
CA LEU A 22 4.53 5.22 -7.20
C LEU A 22 3.55 6.40 -7.22
N VAL A 23 2.75 6.57 -6.17
CA VAL A 23 1.78 7.67 -6.07
C VAL A 23 2.47 9.01 -6.03
N ASP A 24 3.56 9.14 -5.28
CA ASP A 24 4.33 10.39 -5.21
C ASP A 24 4.95 10.77 -6.55
N ASN A 25 5.47 9.80 -7.30
CA ASN A 25 5.94 10.03 -8.66
C ASN A 25 4.79 10.47 -9.59
N LEU A 26 3.66 9.77 -9.54
CA LEU A 26 2.52 10.06 -10.41
C LEU A 26 1.87 11.41 -10.14
N LYS A 27 1.85 11.89 -8.89
CA LYS A 27 1.37 13.24 -8.54
C LYS A 27 2.09 14.34 -9.30
N THR A 28 3.35 14.13 -9.70
CA THR A 28 4.15 15.13 -10.42
C THR A 28 3.88 15.16 -11.93
N ILE A 29 3.26 14.11 -12.47
CA ILE A 29 3.09 13.92 -13.92
C ILE A 29 1.62 14.00 -14.33
N LEU A 30 0.71 13.50 -13.48
CA LEU A 30 -0.70 13.41 -13.80
C LEU A 30 -1.43 14.75 -13.58
N PRO A 31 -2.50 15.04 -14.34
CA PRO A 31 -3.41 16.13 -14.02
C PRO A 31 -3.97 16.00 -12.60
N ASN A 32 -4.16 17.13 -11.91
CA ASN A 32 -4.55 17.16 -10.49
C ASN A 32 -5.73 16.25 -10.13
N SER A 33 -6.81 16.25 -10.92
CA SER A 33 -7.99 15.43 -10.65
C SER A 33 -7.71 13.92 -10.70
N LEU A 34 -6.79 13.49 -11.57
CA LEU A 34 -6.38 12.10 -11.68
C LEU A 34 -5.37 11.73 -10.58
N ALA A 35 -4.46 12.65 -10.23
CA ALA A 35 -3.54 12.49 -9.12
C ALA A 35 -4.30 12.32 -7.78
N GLU A 36 -5.30 13.17 -7.53
CA GLU A 36 -6.18 13.07 -6.36
C GLU A 36 -6.93 11.73 -6.31
N SER A 37 -7.49 11.29 -7.43
CA SER A 37 -8.16 9.99 -7.52
C SER A 37 -7.22 8.82 -7.20
N MET A 38 -5.98 8.88 -7.69
CA MET A 38 -4.95 7.86 -7.41
C MET A 38 -4.52 7.86 -5.94
N VAL A 39 -4.41 9.03 -5.32
CA VAL A 39 -4.12 9.14 -3.87
C VAL A 39 -5.22 8.48 -3.06
N MET A 40 -6.49 8.81 -3.31
CA MET A 40 -7.61 8.21 -2.58
C MET A 40 -7.69 6.70 -2.79
N PHE A 41 -7.44 6.22 -4.01
CA PHE A 41 -7.41 4.80 -4.32
C PHE A 41 -6.30 4.09 -3.53
N HIS A 42 -5.10 4.66 -3.52
CA HIS A 42 -3.97 4.10 -2.79
C HIS A 42 -4.17 4.11 -1.28
N GLU A 43 -4.70 5.20 -0.70
CA GLU A 43 -5.04 5.28 0.72
C GLU A 43 -6.03 4.18 1.14
N SER A 44 -7.04 3.91 0.32
CA SER A 44 -7.98 2.80 0.52
C SER A 44 -7.27 1.44 0.51
N ASN A 45 -6.35 1.23 -0.44
CA ASN A 45 -5.56 -0.01 -0.52
C ASN A 45 -4.65 -0.19 0.70
N VAL A 46 -3.94 0.86 1.13
CA VAL A 46 -3.10 0.84 2.33
C VAL A 46 -3.92 0.52 3.57
N ALA A 47 -5.12 1.09 3.70
CA ALA A 47 -6.03 0.77 4.81
C ALA A 47 -6.41 -0.71 4.82
N ASN A 48 -6.65 -1.33 3.66
CA ASN A 48 -6.97 -2.76 3.55
C ASN A 48 -5.75 -3.65 3.84
N LEU A 49 -4.57 -3.30 3.33
CA LEU A 49 -3.31 -4.00 3.62
C LEU A 49 -2.99 -4.00 5.11
N LYS A 50 -3.18 -2.87 5.80
CA LYS A 50 -3.03 -2.77 7.26
C LYS A 50 -4.03 -3.66 8.02
N LYS A 51 -5.27 -3.81 7.52
CA LYS A 51 -6.24 -4.75 8.10
C LYS A 51 -5.77 -6.19 7.92
N ILE A 52 -5.30 -6.57 6.73
CA ILE A 52 -4.78 -7.92 6.45
C ILE A 52 -3.59 -8.24 7.37
N LYS A 53 -2.62 -7.32 7.49
CA LYS A 53 -1.48 -7.48 8.42
C LYS A 53 -1.94 -7.72 9.86
N LYS A 54 -2.94 -6.97 10.33
CA LYS A 54 -3.56 -7.19 11.65
C LYS A 54 -4.23 -8.55 11.79
N PHE A 55 -4.88 -9.06 10.73
CA PHE A 55 -5.47 -10.41 10.75
C PHE A 55 -4.41 -11.50 10.82
N LEU A 56 -3.31 -11.36 10.09
CA LEU A 56 -2.21 -12.32 10.12
C LEU A 56 -1.53 -12.38 11.49
N ASN A 57 -1.52 -11.26 12.22
CA ASN A 57 -0.91 -11.15 13.55
C ASN A 57 -1.78 -11.60 14.73
N LYS A 58 -3.04 -11.93 14.48
CA LYS A 58 -3.89 -12.64 15.45
C LYS A 58 -3.54 -14.13 15.48
#